data_AF-A0A6C0J315-F1
#
_entry.id   AF-A0A6C0J315-F1
#
_cell.length_a   1.000
_cell.length_b   1.000
_cell.length_c   1.000
_cell.angle_alpha   90.00
_cell.angle_beta   90.00
_cell.angle_gamma   90.00
#
_symmetry.space_group_name_H-M   'P 1'
#
loop_
_entity.id
_entity.type
_entity.pdbx_description
1 polymer ?
#
loop_
_entity_poly.entity_id
_entity_poly.type
_entity_poly.pdbx_seq_one_letter_code
_entity_poly.pdbx_strand_id
1 'polypeptide(L)'
;MNKCEKVNLELFSKQHYTYINQIFGDLTIREIIKEMYAPRDWKFVIEAANADFEYSNHHVLEKKGKNGETIKWCSVDEKYQNINVNKNDTLCQSYTLLKYLNKPIEQNMKKRQMEMVKMYRNILKHEHFKKEVSNVINIMTKTMKRTRKMGKPNLWKDYTYDKPEPYLNKSFDTIYAEIHNVLNKWESYGYLHFIKDGKCPK
;
A
#
# COMPACT_ATOMS: atom_id res chain seq x y z
N MET A 1 13.57 4.59 -22.16
CA MET A 1 13.27 3.40 -21.35
C MET A 1 14.05 3.51 -20.05
N ASN A 2 13.39 3.56 -18.89
CA ASN A 2 14.09 3.53 -17.59
C ASN A 2 14.61 2.10 -17.36
N LYS A 3 15.93 1.92 -17.47
CA LYS A 3 16.61 0.64 -17.25
C LYS A 3 16.58 0.29 -15.76
N CYS A 4 16.41 -0.99 -15.44
CA CYS A 4 16.56 -1.45 -14.06
C CYS A 4 18.00 -1.26 -13.62
N GLU A 5 18.21 -0.42 -12.62
CA GLU A 5 19.49 -0.22 -11.94
C GLU A 5 19.26 -0.31 -10.43
N LYS A 6 20.29 -0.70 -9.67
CA LYS A 6 20.19 -0.87 -8.21
C LYS A 6 19.67 0.41 -7.53
N VAL A 7 20.23 1.57 -7.92
CA VAL A 7 19.81 2.89 -7.40
C VAL A 7 18.33 3.17 -7.70
N ASN A 8 17.84 2.76 -8.89
CA ASN A 8 16.44 2.94 -9.26
C ASN A 8 15.51 2.04 -8.42
N LEU A 9 15.93 0.82 -8.07
CA LEU A 9 15.17 -0.05 -7.17
C LEU A 9 15.14 0.47 -5.73
N GLU A 10 16.24 1.03 -5.23
CA GLU A 10 16.30 1.64 -3.89
C GLU A 10 15.45 2.91 -3.81
N LEU A 11 15.47 3.76 -4.85
CA LEU A 11 14.58 4.91 -4.91
C LEU A 11 13.11 4.46 -5.01
N PHE A 12 12.84 3.46 -5.85
CA PHE A 12 11.50 2.91 -6.00
C PHE A 12 10.96 2.34 -4.69
N SER A 13 11.76 1.61 -3.90
CA SER A 13 11.28 1.02 -2.65
C SER A 13 10.82 2.08 -1.65
N LYS A 14 11.59 3.15 -1.48
CA LYS A 14 11.24 4.31 -0.64
C LYS A 14 9.96 4.99 -1.13
N GLN A 15 9.86 5.24 -2.43
CA GLN A 15 8.68 5.88 -3.02
C GLN A 15 7.43 5.00 -2.93
N HIS A 16 7.57 3.69 -3.19
CA HIS A 16 6.49 2.72 -3.05
C HIS A 16 6.01 2.65 -1.61
N TYR A 17 6.92 2.65 -0.64
CA TYR A 17 6.55 2.68 0.76
C TYR A 17 5.74 3.94 1.11
N THR A 18 6.23 5.12 0.70
CA THR A 18 5.59 6.41 0.96
C THR A 18 4.21 6.55 0.31
N TYR A 19 4.10 6.26 -1.00
CA TYR A 19 2.93 6.61 -1.81
C TYR A 19 1.97 5.44 -2.05
N ILE A 20 2.44 4.19 -1.90
CA ILE A 20 1.58 3.00 -2.08
C ILE A 20 1.32 2.31 -0.74
N ASN A 21 2.35 1.79 -0.05
CA ASN A 21 2.13 0.98 1.16
C ASN A 21 1.42 1.77 2.25
N GLN A 22 1.93 2.96 2.57
CA GLN A 22 1.37 3.76 3.66
C GLN A 22 -0.04 4.26 3.33
N ILE A 23 -0.25 4.84 2.14
CA ILE A 23 -1.54 5.43 1.76
C ILE A 23 -2.62 4.36 1.63
N PHE A 24 -2.37 3.26 0.90
CA PHE A 24 -3.37 2.19 0.72
C PHE A 24 -3.39 1.18 1.89
N GLY A 25 -2.45 1.32 2.81
CA GLY A 25 -2.44 0.64 4.10
C GLY A 25 -3.20 1.40 5.19
N ASP A 26 -3.54 2.68 4.97
CA ASP A 26 -4.30 3.51 5.89
C ASP A 26 -5.76 3.04 5.97
N LEU A 27 -6.30 2.91 7.19
CA LEU A 27 -7.65 2.42 7.40
C LEU A 27 -8.72 3.37 6.83
N THR A 28 -8.48 4.69 6.91
CA THR A 28 -9.40 5.70 6.36
C THR A 28 -9.50 5.56 4.85
N ILE A 29 -8.36 5.40 4.18
CA ILE A 29 -8.30 5.22 2.73
C ILE A 29 -8.97 3.90 2.32
N ARG A 30 -8.82 2.84 3.13
CA ARG A 30 -9.49 1.55 2.92
C ARG A 30 -11.01 1.63 3.08
N GLU A 31 -11.52 2.38 4.04
CA GLU A 31 -12.96 2.60 4.18
C GLU A 31 -13.51 3.41 2.99
N ILE A 32 -12.80 4.44 2.52
CA ILE A 32 -13.16 5.17 1.28
C ILE A 32 -13.23 4.19 0.09
N ILE A 33 -12.26 3.29 -0.05
CA ILE A 33 -12.29 2.27 -1.11
C ILE A 33 -13.52 1.38 -0.97
N LYS A 34 -13.85 0.93 0.25
CA LYS A 34 -15.02 0.11 0.51
C LYS A 34 -16.33 0.79 0.11
N GLU A 35 -16.47 2.09 0.34
CA GLU A 35 -17.65 2.88 -0.06
C GLU A 35 -17.86 2.95 -1.58
N MET A 36 -16.80 2.76 -2.39
CA MET A 36 -16.87 2.82 -3.84
C MET A 36 -17.42 1.55 -4.51
N TYR A 37 -17.44 0.42 -3.79
CA TYR A 37 -17.77 -0.89 -4.35
C TYR A 37 -19.01 -1.48 -3.68
N ALA A 38 -19.65 -2.44 -4.36
CA ALA A 38 -20.77 -3.19 -3.80
C ALA A 38 -20.39 -3.75 -2.41
N PRO A 39 -21.29 -3.70 -1.41
CA PRO A 39 -21.02 -4.17 -0.06
C PRO A 39 -20.46 -5.60 -0.04
N ARG A 40 -19.53 -5.84 0.88
CA ARG A 40 -18.85 -7.13 1.05
C ARG A 40 -18.73 -7.45 2.54
N ASP A 41 -18.78 -8.73 2.86
CA ASP A 41 -18.73 -9.22 4.25
C ASP A 41 -17.35 -9.06 4.92
N TRP A 42 -16.32 -8.76 4.13
CA TRP A 42 -14.97 -8.52 4.63
C TRP A 42 -14.83 -7.12 5.22
N LYS A 43 -14.18 -7.03 6.37
CA LYS A 43 -13.74 -5.80 7.03
C LYS A 43 -12.23 -5.70 7.00
N PHE A 44 -11.71 -4.50 6.78
CA PHE A 44 -10.28 -4.25 6.88
C PHE A 44 -9.88 -4.12 8.35
N VAL A 45 -8.84 -4.87 8.75
CA VAL A 45 -8.27 -4.82 10.09
C VAL A 45 -6.76 -4.63 9.97
N ILE A 46 -6.20 -3.83 10.88
CA ILE A 46 -4.76 -3.64 11.01
C ILE A 46 -4.35 -4.20 12.36
N GLU A 47 -3.53 -5.23 12.33
CA GLU A 47 -2.92 -5.83 13.51
C GLU A 47 -1.47 -5.33 13.66
N ALA A 48 -1.00 -5.26 14.90
CA ALA A 48 0.42 -5.01 15.15
C ALA A 48 1.24 -6.17 14.55
N ALA A 49 2.35 -5.84 13.90
CA ALA A 49 3.25 -6.86 13.37
C ALA A 49 3.72 -7.83 14.46
N ASN A 50 3.83 -9.11 14.13
CA ASN A 50 4.62 -10.05 14.88
C ASN A 50 6.12 -9.89 14.55
N ALA A 51 6.99 -10.58 15.29
CA ALA A 51 8.45 -10.49 15.16
C ALA A 51 8.98 -10.74 13.73
N ASP A 52 8.22 -11.44 12.89
CA ASP A 52 8.57 -11.71 11.49
C ASP A 52 8.39 -10.49 10.56
N PHE A 53 7.71 -9.44 11.02
CA PHE A 53 7.40 -8.21 10.27
C PHE A 53 7.65 -6.96 11.12
N GLU A 54 8.71 -6.97 11.94
CA GLU A 54 9.09 -6.02 13.00
C GLU A 54 8.95 -4.50 12.71
N TYR A 55 8.71 -4.10 11.45
CA TYR A 55 8.52 -2.71 11.02
C TYR A 55 7.29 -2.44 10.12
N SER A 56 6.32 -3.36 10.00
CA SER A 56 5.14 -3.20 9.14
C SER A 56 3.83 -3.54 9.87
N ASN A 57 2.79 -2.75 9.62
CA ASN A 57 1.42 -3.14 10.00
C ASN A 57 1.01 -4.44 9.28
N HIS A 58 0.34 -5.36 10.00
CA HIS A 58 -0.21 -6.58 9.40
C HIS A 58 -1.64 -6.31 8.93
N HIS A 59 -1.85 -6.23 7.62
CA HIS A 59 -3.18 -6.04 7.03
C HIS A 59 -3.94 -7.35 6.92
N VAL A 60 -5.10 -7.41 7.55
CA VAL A 60 -5.97 -8.59 7.62
C VAL A 60 -7.36 -8.23 7.09
N LEU A 61 -8.05 -9.22 6.53
CA LEU A 61 -9.49 -9.17 6.31
C LEU A 61 -10.20 -10.07 7.30
N GLU A 62 -11.26 -9.56 7.92
CA GLU A 62 -12.12 -10.34 8.81
C GLU A 62 -13.54 -10.39 8.29
N LYS A 63 -14.20 -11.54 8.42
CA LYS A 63 -15.65 -11.67 8.24
C LYS A 63 -16.25 -12.61 9.27
N LYS A 64 -17.58 -12.59 9.39
CA LYS A 64 -18.29 -13.59 10.18
C LYS A 64 -18.59 -14.83 9.33
N GLY A 65 -18.26 -15.99 9.89
CA GLY A 65 -18.62 -17.28 9.34
C GLY A 65 -20.08 -17.63 9.62
N LYS A 66 -20.53 -18.77 9.10
CA LYS A 66 -21.93 -19.19 9.19
C LYS A 66 -22.37 -19.47 10.62
N ASN A 67 -21.44 -19.82 11.51
CA ASN A 67 -21.71 -20.15 12.91
C ASN A 67 -21.32 -19.00 13.87
N GLY A 68 -21.09 -17.79 13.34
CA GLY A 68 -20.71 -16.61 14.11
C GLY A 68 -19.21 -16.48 14.43
N GLU A 69 -18.40 -17.47 14.05
CA GLU A 69 -16.96 -17.44 14.18
C GLU A 69 -16.33 -16.31 13.34
N THR A 70 -15.22 -15.74 13.80
CA THR A 70 -14.46 -14.77 13.00
C THR A 70 -13.52 -15.54 12.07
N ILE A 71 -13.74 -15.38 10.75
CA ILE A 71 -12.84 -15.89 9.72
C ILE A 71 -11.86 -14.77 9.38
N LYS A 72 -10.57 -15.05 9.55
CA LYS A 72 -9.48 -14.15 9.17
C LYS A 72 -8.86 -14.58 7.85
N TRP A 73 -8.37 -13.61 7.09
CA TRP A 73 -7.60 -13.84 5.88
C TRP A 73 -6.44 -12.84 5.82
N CYS A 74 -5.21 -13.34 5.64
CA CYS A 74 -4.04 -12.52 5.39
C CYS A 74 -3.18 -13.19 4.30
N SER A 75 -2.33 -12.41 3.61
CA SER A 75 -1.51 -12.95 2.52
C SER A 75 -0.42 -13.91 2.96
N VAL A 76 -0.01 -13.85 4.22
CA VAL A 76 1.05 -14.68 4.82
C VAL A 76 0.53 -16.10 5.10
N ASP A 77 -0.60 -16.23 5.81
CA ASP A 77 -1.23 -17.52 6.12
C ASP A 77 -1.62 -18.28 4.84
N GLU A 78 -2.02 -17.54 3.81
CA GLU A 78 -2.39 -18.07 2.50
C GLU A 78 -1.16 -18.36 1.61
N LYS A 79 0.06 -18.12 2.13
CA LYS A 79 1.35 -18.35 1.46
C LYS A 79 1.57 -17.55 0.18
N TYR A 80 0.74 -16.53 -0.08
CA TYR A 80 0.98 -15.62 -1.18
C TYR A 80 2.19 -14.72 -0.89
N GLN A 81 2.28 -14.20 0.32
CA GLN A 81 3.40 -13.42 0.80
C GLN A 81 4.33 -14.33 1.59
N ASN A 82 5.57 -14.44 1.16
CA ASN A 82 6.56 -15.31 1.79
C ASN A 82 7.94 -14.64 1.73
N ILE A 83 8.36 -14.07 2.85
CA ILE A 83 9.64 -13.34 2.95
C ILE A 83 10.87 -14.23 2.80
N ASN A 84 10.74 -15.53 3.08
CA ASN A 84 11.82 -16.51 2.86
C ASN A 84 12.08 -16.74 1.36
N VAL A 85 11.08 -16.51 0.52
CA VAL A 85 11.20 -16.58 -0.95
C VAL A 85 11.44 -15.19 -1.53
N ASN A 86 10.67 -14.19 -1.11
CA ASN A 86 10.64 -12.83 -1.63
C ASN A 86 11.01 -11.84 -0.51
N LYS A 87 12.30 -11.55 -0.36
CA LYS A 87 12.86 -10.88 0.82
C LYS A 87 12.26 -9.51 1.12
N ASN A 88 11.81 -8.78 0.10
CA ASN A 88 11.24 -7.44 0.25
C ASN A 88 9.71 -7.42 0.09
N ASP A 89 9.02 -8.58 0.06
CA ASP A 89 7.57 -8.63 -0.13
C ASP A 89 6.84 -8.03 1.09
N THR A 90 6.60 -6.72 0.98
CA THR A 90 5.92 -5.85 1.94
C THR A 90 4.56 -5.41 1.38
N LEU A 91 3.92 -6.27 0.58
CA LEU A 91 2.74 -5.92 -0.21
C LEU A 91 1.42 -6.36 0.45
N CYS A 92 1.40 -6.65 1.77
CA CYS A 92 0.23 -7.15 2.51
C CYS A 92 -1.04 -6.29 2.27
N GLN A 93 -0.89 -4.97 2.22
CA GLN A 93 -1.98 -4.05 1.91
C GLN A 93 -2.54 -4.27 0.50
N SER A 94 -1.68 -4.56 -0.48
CA SER A 94 -2.07 -4.80 -1.86
C SER A 94 -2.79 -6.14 -2.01
N TYR A 95 -2.32 -7.18 -1.32
CA TYR A 95 -2.98 -8.49 -1.33
C TYR A 95 -4.38 -8.45 -0.71
N THR A 96 -4.53 -7.80 0.44
CA THR A 96 -5.84 -7.64 1.09
C THR A 96 -6.81 -6.85 0.22
N LEU A 97 -6.36 -5.84 -0.52
CA LEU A 97 -7.21 -5.14 -1.47
C LEU A 97 -7.61 -6.01 -2.67
N LEU A 98 -6.70 -6.82 -3.23
CA LEU A 98 -7.05 -7.78 -4.28
C LEU A 98 -8.15 -8.74 -3.80
N LYS A 99 -7.96 -9.33 -2.61
CA LYS A 99 -8.92 -10.25 -2.00
C LYS A 99 -10.26 -9.57 -1.74
N TYR A 100 -10.24 -8.38 -1.14
CA TYR A 100 -11.45 -7.61 -0.84
C TYR A 100 -12.24 -7.33 -2.12
N LEU A 101 -11.58 -6.88 -3.18
CA LEU A 101 -12.20 -6.57 -4.47
C LEU A 101 -12.56 -7.82 -5.30
N ASN A 102 -12.43 -9.02 -4.71
CA ASN A 102 -12.65 -10.31 -5.35
C ASN A 102 -11.88 -10.48 -6.68
N LYS A 103 -10.63 -10.00 -6.70
CA LYS A 103 -9.71 -10.19 -7.81
C LYS A 103 -8.89 -11.47 -7.59
N PRO A 104 -8.64 -12.26 -8.64
CA PRO A 104 -7.80 -13.43 -8.53
C PRO A 104 -6.36 -13.03 -8.13
N ILE A 105 -5.72 -13.84 -7.29
CA ILE A 105 -4.32 -13.65 -6.91
C ILE A 105 -3.48 -14.62 -7.74
N GLU A 106 -2.79 -14.07 -8.74
CA GLU A 106 -1.94 -14.82 -9.65
C GLU A 106 -0.81 -15.56 -8.92
N GLN A 107 -0.49 -16.77 -9.38
CA GLN A 107 0.65 -17.54 -8.84
C GLN A 107 1.99 -16.98 -9.32
N ASN A 108 2.05 -16.51 -10.57
CA ASN A 108 3.25 -15.88 -11.10
C ASN A 108 3.48 -14.51 -10.43
N MET A 109 4.64 -14.37 -9.77
CA MET A 109 4.98 -13.19 -8.96
C MET A 109 4.94 -11.87 -9.74
N LYS A 110 5.37 -11.86 -11.00
CA LYS A 110 5.31 -10.64 -11.84
C LYS A 110 3.87 -10.34 -12.21
N LYS A 111 3.13 -11.31 -12.76
CA LYS A 111 1.73 -11.13 -13.17
C LYS A 111 0.86 -10.64 -12.00
N ARG A 112 1.06 -11.22 -10.81
CA ARG A 112 0.41 -10.79 -9.57
C ARG A 112 0.61 -9.31 -9.27
N GLN A 113 1.84 -8.82 -9.37
CA GLN A 113 2.14 -7.42 -9.15
C GLN A 113 1.54 -6.52 -10.26
N MET A 114 1.47 -7.00 -11.51
CA MET A 114 0.77 -6.26 -12.56
C MET A 114 -0.74 -6.15 -12.29
N GLU A 115 -1.36 -7.18 -11.72
CA GLU A 115 -2.76 -7.10 -11.28
C GLU A 115 -2.95 -6.14 -10.10
N MET A 116 -1.97 -6.03 -9.19
CA MET A 116 -1.98 -5.00 -8.13
C MET A 116 -1.89 -3.59 -8.74
N VAL A 117 -0.98 -3.36 -9.69
CA VAL A 117 -0.87 -2.07 -10.39
C VAL A 117 -2.19 -1.73 -11.10
N LYS A 118 -2.77 -2.68 -11.84
CA LYS A 118 -4.05 -2.51 -12.52
C LYS A 118 -5.19 -2.21 -11.55
N MET A 119 -5.21 -2.88 -10.39
CA MET A 119 -6.15 -2.60 -9.31
C MET A 119 -6.02 -1.15 -8.83
N TYR A 120 -4.82 -0.69 -8.49
CA TYR A 120 -4.61 0.68 -8.04
C TYR A 120 -5.00 1.71 -9.10
N ARG A 121 -4.61 1.49 -10.37
CA ARG A 121 -5.03 2.38 -11.47
C ARG A 121 -6.55 2.45 -11.61
N ASN A 122 -7.26 1.35 -11.39
CA ASN A 122 -8.72 1.36 -11.45
C ASN A 122 -9.36 2.10 -10.27
N ILE A 123 -8.85 1.95 -9.05
CA ILE A 123 -9.29 2.72 -7.88
C ILE A 123 -9.11 4.23 -8.15
N LEU A 124 -7.94 4.62 -8.66
CA LEU A 124 -7.60 6.02 -8.91
C LEU A 124 -8.51 6.70 -9.93
N LYS A 125 -9.09 5.98 -10.89
CA LYS A 125 -10.00 6.55 -11.91
C LYS A 125 -11.31 7.10 -11.36
N HIS A 126 -11.69 6.75 -10.13
CA HIS A 126 -12.97 7.17 -9.58
C HIS A 126 -12.88 8.59 -8.99
N GLU A 127 -13.69 9.52 -9.49
CA GLU A 127 -13.75 10.90 -8.99
C GLU A 127 -14.12 10.98 -7.50
N HIS A 128 -14.97 10.06 -7.02
CA HIS A 128 -15.27 9.98 -5.59
C HIS A 128 -14.03 9.68 -4.75
N PHE A 129 -13.21 8.70 -5.16
CA PHE A 129 -11.94 8.40 -4.50
C PHE A 129 -11.04 9.63 -4.46
N LYS A 130 -10.89 10.29 -5.62
CA LYS A 130 -10.07 11.49 -5.78
C LYS A 130 -10.48 12.59 -4.80
N LYS A 131 -11.79 12.84 -4.69
CA LYS A 131 -12.37 13.83 -3.77
C LYS A 131 -12.10 13.48 -2.31
N GLU A 132 -12.36 12.25 -1.89
CA GLU A 132 -12.19 11.86 -0.48
C GLU A 132 -10.73 11.83 -0.05
N VAL A 133 -9.82 11.38 -0.93
CA VAL A 133 -8.37 11.45 -0.66
C VAL A 133 -7.90 12.89 -0.53
N SER A 134 -8.42 13.80 -1.36
CA SER A 134 -8.14 15.25 -1.23
C SER A 134 -8.61 15.80 0.12
N ASN A 135 -9.79 15.39 0.59
CA ASN A 135 -10.30 15.76 1.92
C ASN A 135 -9.37 15.27 3.04
N VAL A 136 -8.92 14.01 2.99
CA VAL A 136 -7.99 13.43 3.96
C VAL A 136 -6.69 14.24 4.00
N ILE A 137 -6.08 14.52 2.85
CA ILE A 137 -4.85 15.31 2.75
C ILE A 137 -5.05 16.72 3.32
N ASN A 138 -6.18 17.37 3.03
CA ASN A 138 -6.50 18.69 3.58
C ASN A 138 -6.61 18.68 5.12
N ILE A 139 -7.21 17.63 5.69
CA ILE A 139 -7.28 17.44 7.16
C ILE A 139 -5.86 17.26 7.72
N MET A 140 -5.05 16.40 7.10
CA MET A 140 -3.66 16.18 7.51
C MET A 140 -2.83 17.46 7.49
N THR A 141 -2.94 18.28 6.43
CA THR A 141 -2.26 19.58 6.34
C THR A 141 -2.68 20.54 7.45
N LYS A 142 -3.98 20.60 7.76
CA LYS A 142 -4.49 21.43 8.88
C LYS A 142 -3.96 20.90 10.22
N THR A 143 -3.94 19.60 10.42
CA THR A 143 -3.40 18.95 11.62
C THR A 143 -1.92 19.27 11.79
N MET A 144 -1.08 19.09 10.76
CA MET A 144 0.35 19.42 10.80
C MET A 144 0.63 20.85 11.25
N LYS A 145 -0.16 21.82 10.76
CA LYS A 145 -0.02 23.23 11.13
C LYS A 145 -0.36 23.46 12.61
N ARG A 146 -1.34 22.74 13.16
CA ARG A 146 -1.78 22.84 14.55
C ARG A 146 -0.85 22.12 15.53
N THR A 147 -0.35 20.93 15.17
CA THR A 147 0.41 20.05 16.08
C THR A 147 1.90 20.33 16.14
N ARG A 148 2.43 21.33 15.40
CA ARG A 148 3.82 21.81 15.52
C ARG A 148 4.24 22.20 16.95
N LYS A 149 3.30 22.29 17.91
CA LYS A 149 3.54 22.64 19.32
C LYS A 149 3.24 21.55 20.37
N MET A 150 2.69 20.37 20.03
CA MET A 150 2.09 19.47 21.07
C MET A 150 2.35 17.95 20.96
N GLY A 151 3.13 17.45 20.01
CA GLY A 151 3.50 16.02 19.95
C GLY A 151 3.56 15.45 18.53
N LYS A 152 3.75 14.13 18.41
CA LYS A 152 3.85 13.37 17.15
C LYS A 152 2.45 12.86 16.71
N PRO A 153 1.67 13.61 15.91
CA PRO A 153 0.41 13.10 15.37
C PRO A 153 0.64 11.85 14.48
N ASN A 154 -0.34 10.95 14.43
CA ASN A 154 -0.33 9.81 13.53
C ASN A 154 -0.64 10.28 12.10
N LEU A 155 0.38 10.78 11.41
CA LEU A 155 0.32 11.28 10.04
C LEU A 155 1.24 10.46 9.14
N TRP A 156 0.90 10.44 7.85
CA TRP A 156 1.76 9.89 6.81
C TRP A 156 3.12 10.58 6.84
N LYS A 157 4.19 9.78 6.73
CA LYS A 157 5.58 10.25 6.70
C LYS A 157 6.13 10.21 5.28
N ASP A 158 7.16 11.01 5.02
CA ASP A 158 7.87 10.98 3.74
C ASP A 158 9.19 10.21 3.88
N TYR A 159 9.19 8.97 3.40
CA TYR A 159 10.35 8.08 3.41
C TYR A 159 11.25 8.25 2.17
N THR A 160 10.96 9.22 1.29
CA THR A 160 11.76 9.42 0.07
C THR A 160 13.10 10.11 0.33
N TYR A 161 13.31 10.62 1.54
CA TYR A 161 14.55 11.25 2.00
C TYR A 161 15.32 10.33 2.95
N ASP A 162 16.66 10.38 2.89
CA ASP A 162 17.53 9.57 3.77
C ASP A 162 17.38 9.92 5.24
N LYS A 163 17.02 11.17 5.53
CA LYS A 163 16.46 11.61 6.81
C LYS A 163 14.97 11.85 6.57
N PRO A 164 14.07 10.93 6.96
CA PRO A 164 12.66 11.08 6.68
C PRO A 164 12.15 12.39 7.24
N GLU A 165 11.53 13.22 6.41
CA GLU A 165 10.74 14.33 6.92
C GLU A 165 9.63 13.73 7.81
N PRO A 166 9.34 14.35 8.97
CA PRO A 166 8.43 13.74 9.94
C PRO A 166 7.03 13.51 9.35
N TYR A 167 6.66 14.26 8.30
CA TYR A 167 5.35 14.21 7.66
C TYR A 167 5.43 14.37 6.13
N LEU A 168 4.54 13.67 5.41
CA LEU A 168 4.29 13.86 3.99
C LEU A 168 3.53 15.17 3.77
N ASN A 169 4.27 16.27 3.68
CA ASN A 169 3.73 17.62 3.52
C ASN A 169 3.77 18.09 2.06
N LYS A 170 2.88 17.53 1.24
CA LYS A 170 2.73 17.87 -0.17
C LYS A 170 1.26 18.13 -0.50
N SER A 171 1.00 18.89 -1.57
CA SER A 171 -0.37 19.09 -2.06
C SER A 171 -0.98 17.78 -2.56
N PHE A 172 -2.32 17.76 -2.62
CA PHE A 172 -3.06 16.64 -3.22
C PHE A 172 -2.54 16.30 -4.62
N ASP A 173 -2.41 17.29 -5.51
CA ASP A 173 -1.99 17.07 -6.90
C ASP A 173 -0.60 16.45 -6.98
N THR A 174 0.33 16.88 -6.13
CA THR A 174 1.69 16.32 -6.09
C THR A 174 1.67 14.87 -5.59
N ILE A 175 0.96 14.57 -4.49
CA ILE A 175 0.85 13.20 -3.96
C ILE A 175 0.21 12.29 -5.00
N TYR A 176 -0.86 12.77 -5.64
CA TYR A 176 -1.60 12.00 -6.64
C TYR A 176 -0.74 11.73 -7.89
N ALA A 177 0.03 12.71 -8.36
CA ALA A 177 1.00 12.52 -9.44
C ALA A 177 2.10 11.52 -9.06
N GLU A 178 2.61 11.57 -7.82
CA GLU A 178 3.62 10.63 -7.34
C GLU A 178 3.09 9.19 -7.27
N ILE A 179 1.84 8.98 -6.85
CA ILE A 179 1.20 7.66 -6.91
C ILE A 179 1.26 7.11 -8.34
N HIS A 180 0.85 7.89 -9.34
CA HIS A 180 0.91 7.47 -10.74
C HIS A 180 2.33 7.18 -11.22
N ASN A 181 3.30 8.02 -10.85
CA ASN A 181 4.71 7.82 -11.19
C ASN A 181 5.25 6.52 -10.59
N VAL A 182 4.93 6.23 -9.33
CA VAL A 182 5.34 4.99 -8.67
C VAL A 182 4.69 3.78 -9.33
N LEU A 183 3.41 3.84 -9.70
CA LEU A 183 2.76 2.76 -10.45
C LEU A 183 3.43 2.50 -11.80
N ASN A 184 3.83 3.56 -12.53
CA ASN A 184 4.59 3.43 -13.78
C ASN A 184 5.96 2.76 -13.55
N LYS A 185 6.66 3.13 -12.47
CA LYS A 185 7.93 2.49 -12.09
C LYS A 185 7.72 1.03 -11.68
N TRP A 186 6.69 0.74 -10.91
CA TRP A 186 6.35 -0.61 -10.46
C TRP A 186 6.12 -1.55 -11.65
N GLU A 187 5.31 -1.10 -12.61
CA GLU A 187 4.99 -1.81 -13.84
C GLU A 187 6.24 -2.06 -14.71
N SER A 188 7.10 -1.05 -14.86
CA SER A 188 8.26 -1.13 -15.75
C SER A 188 9.42 -1.96 -15.17
N TYR A 189 9.81 -1.73 -13.92
CA TYR A 189 10.96 -2.41 -13.31
C TYR A 189 10.81 -2.66 -11.79
N GLY A 190 10.01 -1.88 -11.08
CA GLY A 190 9.93 -1.91 -9.62
C GLY A 190 9.47 -3.25 -9.07
N TYR A 191 8.73 -4.05 -9.87
CA TYR A 191 8.33 -5.40 -9.46
C TYR A 191 9.51 -6.31 -9.12
N LEU A 192 10.69 -6.02 -9.69
CA LEU A 192 11.92 -6.74 -9.42
C LEU A 192 12.39 -6.55 -7.98
N HIS A 193 12.05 -5.44 -7.32
CA HIS A 193 12.36 -5.20 -5.91
C HIS A 193 11.69 -6.24 -5.01
N PHE A 194 10.46 -6.63 -5.33
CA PHE A 194 9.61 -7.48 -4.50
C PHE A 194 9.73 -8.98 -4.77
N ILE A 195 10.48 -9.40 -5.79
CA ILE A 195 10.66 -10.84 -6.11
C ILE A 195 12.04 -11.32 -5.70
N LYS A 196 12.11 -12.54 -5.17
CA LYS A 196 13.37 -13.20 -4.81
C LYS A 196 14.24 -12.29 -3.92
N ASP A 197 15.46 -11.99 -4.38
CA ASP A 197 16.44 -11.15 -3.69
C ASP A 197 16.26 -9.64 -3.94
N GLY A 198 15.32 -9.22 -4.77
CA GLY A 198 15.13 -7.78 -5.05
C GLY A 198 16.22 -7.16 -5.93
N LYS A 199 16.58 -7.81 -7.05
CA LYS A 199 17.72 -7.41 -7.90
C LYS A 199 17.34 -7.24 -9.37
N CYS A 200 18.01 -6.32 -10.05
CA CYS A 200 17.95 -6.23 -11.49
C CYS A 200 18.60 -7.47 -12.15
N PRO A 201 18.05 -7.97 -13.27
CA PRO A 201 18.74 -8.95 -14.11
C PRO A 201 20.12 -8.43 -14.52
N LYS A 202 21.11 -9.33 -14.56
CA LYS A 202 22.44 -9.02 -15.11
C LYS A 202 22.38 -8.99 -16.64
#